data_AF-A0A9W6Z2G3-F1
#
_entry.id   AF-A0A9W6Z2G3-F1
#
_cell.length_a   1.000
_cell.length_b   1.000
_cell.length_c   1.000
_cell.angle_alpha   90.00
_cell.angle_beta   90.00
_cell.angle_gamma   90.00
#
_symmetry.space_group_name_H-M   'P 1'
#
loop_
_entity.id
_entity.type
_entity.pdbx_description
1 polymer ?
#
loop_
_entity_poly.entity_id
_entity_poly.type
_entity_poly.pdbx_seq_one_letter_code
_entity_poly.pdbx_strand_id
1 'polypeptide(L)'
;MVATSVGIFGSWYFFHNSVIKPINPAWGSFKRAITYSFGSICFGSLIVSVVKTARVTLQILKSKVQDRRSRDLQDGNCDSDAMLMCALYCILSILEWIAQEAEYWIKWFNKFAYSYLALYGKDYFSSARDTFEILKYKGILVLITDCLVDTTLNLYAILVALISSGLYALGFYSIPRFAELSHEFLVIGFVLQIILAFFITKVTLNSLNSGFITFLVALCIKPEVFEENYHEEFVKLTNYYPEISHTLKVPF
;
A
#
# COMPACT_ATOMS: atom_id res chain seq x y z
N MET A 1 -10.73 3.62 3.30
CA MET A 1 -9.68 4.59 3.62
C MET A 1 -9.33 5.47 2.42
N VAL A 2 -9.06 4.89 1.24
CA VAL A 2 -8.69 5.66 0.04
C VAL A 2 -9.73 6.71 -0.36
N ALA A 3 -11.03 6.37 -0.41
CA ALA A 3 -12.06 7.32 -0.81
C ALA A 3 -12.18 8.57 0.10
N THR A 4 -11.94 8.41 1.41
CA THR A 4 -12.04 9.50 2.39
C THR A 4 -10.81 10.40 2.39
N SER A 5 -9.60 9.82 2.27
CA SER A 5 -8.37 10.60 2.12
C SER A 5 -8.40 11.37 0.80
N VAL A 6 -8.80 10.72 -0.30
CA VAL A 6 -8.89 11.36 -1.61
C VAL A 6 -9.78 12.60 -1.60
N GLY A 7 -10.93 12.54 -0.93
CA GLY A 7 -11.81 13.70 -0.79
C GLY A 7 -11.15 14.88 -0.08
N ILE A 8 -10.38 14.61 0.99
CA ILE A 8 -9.70 15.64 1.78
C ILE A 8 -8.53 16.24 0.98
N PHE A 9 -7.64 15.40 0.47
CA PHE A 9 -6.45 15.83 -0.28
C PHE A 9 -6.82 16.45 -1.64
N GLY A 10 -7.80 15.89 -2.34
CA GLY A 10 -8.34 16.47 -3.57
C GLY A 10 -9.03 17.82 -3.33
N SER A 11 -9.79 17.96 -2.24
CA SER A 11 -10.39 19.26 -1.89
C SER A 11 -9.33 20.31 -1.54
N TRP A 12 -8.23 19.91 -0.89
CA TRP A 12 -7.12 20.82 -0.61
C TRP A 12 -6.38 21.23 -1.90
N TYR A 13 -6.11 20.27 -2.79
CA TYR A 13 -5.37 20.49 -4.03
C TYR A 13 -6.13 21.37 -5.05
N PHE A 14 -7.44 21.13 -5.23
CA PHE A 14 -8.24 21.83 -6.25
C PHE A 14 -8.94 23.09 -5.75
N PHE A 15 -9.21 23.22 -4.45
CA PHE A 15 -10.09 24.28 -3.92
C PHE A 15 -9.41 25.22 -2.92
N HIS A 16 -8.08 25.39 -2.98
CA HIS A 16 -7.37 26.29 -2.07
C HIS A 16 -7.82 27.76 -2.23
N ASN A 17 -7.96 28.23 -3.48
CA ASN A 17 -8.34 29.61 -3.81
C ASN A 17 -9.78 29.78 -4.34
N SER A 18 -10.56 28.71 -4.47
CA SER A 18 -11.92 28.79 -5.02
C SER A 18 -12.98 29.07 -3.95
N VAL A 19 -13.91 29.99 -4.24
CA VAL A 19 -15.04 30.40 -3.38
C VAL A 19 -16.01 29.24 -3.05
N ILE A 20 -15.96 28.14 -3.82
CA ILE A 20 -16.84 26.98 -3.69
C ILE A 20 -16.12 25.86 -2.92
N LYS A 21 -15.85 26.06 -1.63
CA LYS A 21 -15.31 25.00 -0.76
C LYS A 21 -16.45 24.07 -0.32
N PRO A 22 -16.43 22.76 -0.61
CA PRO A 22 -17.41 21.83 -0.06
C PRO A 22 -17.27 21.76 1.46
N ILE A 23 -18.38 21.93 2.20
CA ILE A 23 -18.41 21.99 3.67
C ILE A 23 -17.90 20.69 4.33
N ASN A 24 -18.12 19.53 3.69
CA ASN A 24 -17.66 18.23 4.17
C ASN A 24 -17.11 17.37 3.01
N PRO A 25 -15.87 17.62 2.54
CA PRO A 25 -15.31 16.92 1.38
C PRO A 25 -15.12 15.42 1.64
N ALA A 26 -14.84 15.03 2.89
CA ALA A 26 -14.71 13.64 3.30
C ALA A 26 -16.05 12.89 3.22
N TRP A 27 -17.15 13.48 3.70
CA TRP A 27 -18.47 12.84 3.73
C TRP A 27 -19.13 12.81 2.34
N GLY A 28 -18.97 13.88 1.56
CA GLY A 28 -19.46 13.95 0.17
C GLY A 28 -18.76 12.95 -0.75
N SER A 29 -17.43 12.83 -0.63
CA SER A 29 -16.64 11.85 -1.39
C SER A 29 -16.91 10.43 -0.93
N PHE A 30 -17.10 10.20 0.36
CA PHE A 30 -17.50 8.90 0.89
C PHE A 30 -18.87 8.45 0.40
N LYS A 31 -19.88 9.35 0.39
CA LYS A 31 -21.22 9.05 -0.12
C LYS A 31 -21.19 8.71 -1.61
N ARG A 32 -20.48 9.51 -2.44
CA ARG A 32 -20.30 9.21 -3.88
C ARG A 32 -19.55 7.91 -4.12
N ALA A 33 -18.50 7.63 -3.34
CA ALA A 33 -17.74 6.39 -3.46
C ALA A 33 -18.59 5.15 -3.15
N ILE A 34 -19.50 5.24 -2.18
CA ILE A 34 -20.41 4.13 -1.81
C ILE A 34 -21.56 3.96 -2.82
N THR A 35 -22.05 5.02 -3.44
CA THR A 35 -23.23 4.89 -4.34
C THR A 35 -22.86 4.72 -5.80
N TYR A 36 -21.85 5.43 -6.31
CA TYR A 36 -21.48 5.41 -7.74
C TYR A 36 -20.27 4.52 -8.02
N SER A 37 -19.32 4.44 -7.10
CA SER A 37 -18.06 3.70 -7.33
C SER A 37 -18.06 2.29 -6.73
N PHE A 38 -19.10 1.86 -6.02
CA PHE A 38 -19.12 0.56 -5.34
C PHE A 38 -18.96 -0.62 -6.32
N GLY A 39 -19.68 -0.60 -7.46
CA GLY A 39 -19.53 -1.64 -8.49
C GLY A 39 -18.12 -1.70 -9.09
N SER A 40 -17.53 -0.54 -9.35
CA SER A 40 -16.16 -0.38 -9.84
C SER A 40 -15.10 -0.89 -8.84
N ILE A 41 -15.28 -0.59 -7.56
CA ILE A 41 -14.40 -1.05 -6.47
C ILE A 41 -14.53 -2.56 -6.25
N CYS A 42 -15.76 -3.10 -6.31
CA CYS A 42 -16.02 -4.54 -6.24
C CYS A 42 -15.40 -5.29 -7.41
N PHE A 43 -15.45 -4.73 -8.62
CA PHE A 43 -14.85 -5.36 -9.80
C PHE A 43 -13.33 -5.43 -9.70
N GLY A 44 -12.66 -4.34 -9.32
CA GLY A 44 -11.21 -4.35 -9.13
C GLY A 44 -10.77 -5.26 -7.97
N SER A 45 -11.55 -5.38 -6.89
CA SER A 45 -11.26 -6.29 -5.79
C SER A 45 -11.53 -7.76 -6.15
N LEU A 46 -12.49 -8.03 -7.04
CA LEU A 46 -12.73 -9.36 -7.59
C LEU A 46 -11.53 -9.86 -8.39
N ILE A 47 -10.94 -9.02 -9.26
CA ILE A 47 -9.75 -9.38 -10.05
C ILE A 47 -8.60 -9.80 -9.13
N VAL A 48 -8.31 -8.99 -8.10
CA VAL A 48 -7.27 -9.32 -7.10
C VAL A 48 -7.61 -10.61 -6.37
N SER A 49 -8.87 -10.82 -6.02
CA SER A 49 -9.32 -12.01 -5.29
C SER A 49 -9.20 -13.28 -6.13
N VAL A 50 -9.47 -13.22 -7.44
CA VAL A 50 -9.29 -14.37 -8.35
C VAL A 50 -7.83 -14.80 -8.40
N VAL A 51 -6.90 -13.84 -8.56
CA VAL A 51 -5.45 -14.14 -8.56
C VAL A 51 -4.99 -14.67 -7.20
N LYS A 52 -5.48 -14.09 -6.11
CA LYS A 52 -5.20 -14.56 -4.76
C LYS A 52 -5.71 -15.99 -4.53
N THR A 53 -6.91 -16.32 -4.99
CA THR A 53 -7.46 -17.69 -4.90
C THR A 53 -6.64 -18.67 -5.73
N ALA A 54 -6.19 -18.28 -6.92
CA ALA A 54 -5.28 -19.10 -7.72
C ALA A 54 -3.97 -19.38 -6.97
N ARG A 55 -3.35 -18.35 -6.38
CA ARG A 55 -2.14 -18.50 -5.55
C ARG A 55 -2.35 -19.45 -4.38
N VAL A 56 -3.42 -19.29 -3.61
CA VAL A 56 -3.72 -20.17 -2.46
C VAL A 56 -3.93 -21.61 -2.93
N THR A 57 -4.56 -21.81 -4.08
CA THR A 57 -4.75 -23.15 -4.66
C THR A 57 -3.40 -23.78 -5.01
N LEU A 58 -2.47 -23.03 -5.60
CA LEU A 58 -1.11 -23.49 -5.90
C LEU A 58 -0.31 -23.82 -4.64
N GLN A 59 -0.45 -23.03 -3.58
CA GLN A 59 0.19 -23.29 -2.29
C GLN A 59 -0.31 -24.59 -1.65
N ILE A 60 -1.61 -24.86 -1.73
CA ILE A 60 -2.20 -26.12 -1.24
C ILE A 60 -1.72 -27.32 -2.08
N LEU A 61 -1.55 -27.14 -3.39
CA LEU A 61 -0.99 -28.20 -4.25
C LEU A 61 0.48 -28.46 -3.91
N LYS A 62 1.26 -27.40 -3.71
CA LYS A 62 2.68 -27.49 -3.32
C LYS A 62 2.86 -28.17 -1.96
N SER A 63 2.05 -27.84 -0.96
CA SER A 63 2.11 -28.49 0.35
C SER A 63 1.80 -29.98 0.26
N LYS A 64 0.77 -30.37 -0.51
CA LYS A 64 0.43 -31.78 -0.75
C LYS A 64 1.56 -32.56 -1.45
N VAL A 65 2.25 -31.94 -2.41
CA VAL A 65 3.39 -32.55 -3.10
C VAL A 65 4.58 -32.70 -2.16
N GLN A 66 4.84 -31.69 -1.32
CA GLN A 66 5.89 -31.73 -0.30
C GLN A 66 5.62 -32.80 0.77
N ASP A 67 4.36 -32.97 1.19
CA ASP A 67 3.95 -34.01 2.15
C ASP A 67 4.14 -35.41 1.57
N ARG A 68 3.83 -35.62 0.29
CA ARG A 68 4.10 -36.90 -0.39
C ARG A 68 5.60 -37.19 -0.46
N ARG A 69 6.39 -36.21 -0.92
CA ARG A 69 7.85 -36.33 -0.97
C ARG A 69 8.46 -36.65 0.40
N SER A 70 7.94 -36.05 1.47
CA SER A 70 8.44 -36.29 2.84
C SER A 70 8.13 -37.70 3.34
N ARG A 71 7.00 -38.29 2.93
CA ARG A 71 6.66 -39.69 3.24
C ARG A 71 7.49 -40.67 2.42
N ASP A 72 7.65 -40.42 1.12
CA ASP A 72 8.41 -41.31 0.23
C ASP A 72 9.90 -41.40 0.63
N LEU A 73 10.47 -40.31 1.16
CA LEU A 73 11.82 -40.29 1.75
C LEU A 73 11.94 -41.13 3.03
N GLN A 74 10.84 -41.34 3.76
CA GLN A 74 10.82 -42.07 5.03
C GLN A 74 10.63 -43.58 4.81
N ASP A 75 9.95 -43.98 3.72
CA ASP A 75 9.71 -45.39 3.36
C ASP A 75 10.89 -46.05 2.59
N GLY A 76 11.95 -45.31 2.25
CA GLY A 76 13.20 -45.88 1.71
C GLY A 76 13.10 -46.46 0.29
N ASN A 77 11.97 -46.30 -0.41
CA ASN A 77 11.81 -46.80 -1.77
C ASN A 77 12.42 -45.81 -2.78
N CYS A 78 13.70 -46.02 -3.10
CA CYS A 78 14.43 -45.28 -4.13
C CYS A 78 13.98 -45.69 -5.54
N ASP A 79 12.83 -45.20 -5.99
CA ASP A 79 12.39 -45.38 -7.39
C ASP A 79 12.23 -44.04 -8.12
N SER A 80 12.41 -44.13 -9.43
CA SER A 80 12.51 -43.10 -10.48
C SER A 80 11.56 -41.88 -10.43
N ASP A 81 10.56 -41.87 -9.55
CA ASP A 81 9.59 -40.79 -9.38
C ASP A 81 10.12 -39.58 -8.59
N ALA A 82 11.24 -39.73 -7.87
CA ALA A 82 11.85 -38.62 -7.12
C ALA A 82 12.22 -37.43 -8.03
N MET A 83 12.65 -37.72 -9.26
CA MET A 83 13.03 -36.69 -10.25
C MET A 83 11.79 -36.00 -10.84
N LEU A 84 10.69 -36.74 -11.05
CA LEU A 84 9.40 -36.20 -11.49
C LEU A 84 8.78 -35.28 -10.41
N MET A 85 8.83 -35.70 -9.15
CA MET A 85 8.34 -34.91 -8.01
C MET A 85 9.16 -33.63 -7.80
N CYS A 86 10.47 -33.68 -8.04
CA CYS A 86 11.33 -32.49 -8.02
C CYS A 86 10.97 -31.52 -9.15
N ALA A 87 10.79 -32.01 -10.38
CA ALA A 87 10.39 -31.18 -11.52
C ALA A 87 9.00 -30.53 -11.29
N LEU A 88 8.04 -31.28 -10.75
CA LEU A 88 6.71 -30.77 -10.43
C LEU A 88 6.76 -29.69 -9.32
N TYR A 89 7.61 -29.88 -8.30
CA TYR A 89 7.86 -28.86 -7.27
C TYR A 89 8.47 -27.57 -7.87
N CYS A 90 9.45 -27.70 -8.76
CA CYS A 90 10.04 -26.56 -9.46
C CYS A 90 9.00 -25.79 -10.28
N ILE A 91 8.17 -26.48 -11.07
CA ILE A 91 7.11 -25.85 -11.86
C ILE A 91 6.10 -25.14 -10.95
N LEU A 92 5.65 -25.79 -9.87
CA LEU A 92 4.74 -25.17 -8.91
C LEU A 92 5.37 -23.93 -8.24
N SER A 93 6.67 -23.96 -7.94
CA SER A 93 7.38 -22.83 -7.33
C SER A 93 7.47 -21.63 -8.28
N ILE A 94 7.72 -21.87 -9.57
CA ILE A 94 7.76 -20.82 -10.60
C ILE A 94 6.36 -20.22 -10.78
N LEU A 95 5.32 -21.06 -10.83
CA LEU A 95 3.96 -20.61 -10.99
C LEU A 95 3.46 -19.81 -9.76
N GLU A 96 3.85 -20.24 -8.55
CA GLU A 96 3.59 -19.48 -7.32
C GLU A 96 4.28 -18.11 -7.35
N TRP A 97 5.54 -18.05 -7.80
CA TRP A 97 6.27 -16.79 -7.94
C TRP A 97 5.60 -15.84 -8.93
N ILE A 98 5.21 -16.32 -10.11
CA ILE A 98 4.47 -15.53 -11.11
C ILE A 98 3.14 -15.04 -10.54
N ALA A 99 2.40 -15.88 -9.84
CA ALA A 99 1.13 -15.51 -9.24
C ALA A 99 1.31 -14.45 -8.13
N GLN A 100 2.38 -14.54 -7.33
CA GLN A 100 2.71 -13.57 -6.30
C GLN A 100 3.07 -12.21 -6.89
N GLU A 101 3.92 -12.17 -7.91
CA GLU A 101 4.28 -10.93 -8.59
C GLU A 101 3.05 -10.30 -9.24
N ALA A 102 2.25 -11.09 -9.97
CA ALA A 102 1.00 -10.60 -10.57
C ALA A 102 0.03 -10.03 -9.52
N GLU A 103 -0.13 -10.69 -8.38
CA GLU A 103 -0.96 -10.18 -7.27
C GLU A 103 -0.44 -8.82 -6.76
N TYR A 104 0.88 -8.67 -6.61
CA TYR A 104 1.50 -7.42 -6.17
C TYR A 104 1.26 -6.29 -7.16
N TRP A 105 1.56 -6.50 -8.45
CA TRP A 105 1.40 -5.50 -9.50
C TRP A 105 -0.05 -5.07 -9.69
N ILE A 106 -1.01 -6.02 -9.68
CA ILE A 106 -2.43 -5.70 -9.83
C ILE A 106 -2.93 -4.88 -8.63
N LYS A 107 -2.54 -5.24 -7.40
CA LYS A 107 -2.92 -4.47 -6.21
C LYS A 107 -2.35 -3.07 -6.25
N TRP A 108 -1.09 -2.94 -6.64
CA TRP A 108 -0.40 -1.67 -6.79
C TRP A 108 -1.13 -0.78 -7.80
N PHE A 109 -1.38 -1.28 -9.01
CA PHE A 109 -2.12 -0.57 -10.05
C PHE A 109 -3.52 -0.16 -9.61
N ASN A 110 -4.25 -1.08 -8.96
CA ASN A 110 -5.60 -0.80 -8.47
C ASN A 110 -5.62 0.34 -7.44
N LYS A 111 -4.59 0.49 -6.61
CA LYS A 111 -4.47 1.60 -5.66
C LYS A 111 -4.50 2.94 -6.38
N PHE A 112 -3.75 3.07 -7.47
CA PHE A 112 -3.72 4.29 -8.30
C PHE A 112 -5.03 4.49 -9.07
N ALA A 113 -5.58 3.44 -9.66
CA ALA A 113 -6.85 3.51 -10.38
C ALA A 113 -8.01 3.91 -9.45
N TYR A 114 -8.03 3.46 -8.20
CA TYR A 114 -9.02 3.87 -7.20
C TYR A 114 -8.84 5.31 -6.74
N SER A 115 -7.60 5.80 -6.61
CA SER A 115 -7.34 7.22 -6.32
C SER A 115 -7.83 8.10 -7.48
N TYR A 116 -7.57 7.72 -8.74
CA TYR A 116 -8.08 8.42 -9.91
C TYR A 116 -9.61 8.42 -9.94
N LEU A 117 -10.22 7.25 -9.77
CA LEU A 117 -11.66 7.05 -9.69
C LEU A 117 -12.29 7.94 -8.62
N ALA A 118 -11.69 8.02 -7.44
CA ALA A 118 -12.20 8.82 -6.33
C ALA A 118 -12.06 10.34 -6.55
N LEU A 119 -11.04 10.79 -7.30
CA LEU A 119 -10.86 12.21 -7.65
C LEU A 119 -11.89 12.68 -8.69
N TYR A 120 -12.06 11.93 -9.78
CA TYR A 120 -12.84 12.36 -10.94
C TYR A 120 -14.23 11.73 -11.03
N GLY A 121 -14.46 10.58 -10.38
CA GLY A 121 -15.74 9.88 -10.36
C GLY A 121 -16.17 9.25 -11.69
N LYS A 122 -15.21 8.83 -12.54
CA LYS A 122 -15.47 8.10 -13.80
C LYS A 122 -15.75 6.61 -13.56
N ASP A 123 -15.94 5.79 -14.59
CA ASP A 123 -15.99 4.31 -14.45
C ASP A 123 -14.60 3.71 -14.19
N TYR A 124 -14.53 2.49 -13.61
CA TYR A 124 -13.27 1.78 -13.37
C TYR A 124 -12.43 1.60 -14.63
N PHE A 125 -13.03 1.14 -15.74
CA PHE A 125 -12.29 0.90 -16.99
C PHE A 125 -11.69 2.18 -17.57
N SER A 126 -12.43 3.28 -17.55
CA SER A 126 -11.89 4.59 -17.99
C SER A 126 -10.78 5.05 -17.06
N SER A 127 -10.99 4.97 -15.74
CA SER A 127 -9.99 5.37 -14.74
C SER A 127 -8.71 4.53 -14.83
N ALA A 128 -8.86 3.22 -15.07
CA ALA A 128 -7.74 2.29 -15.26
C ALA A 128 -6.98 2.60 -16.56
N ARG A 129 -7.67 2.87 -17.67
CA ARG A 129 -7.01 3.28 -18.92
C ARG A 129 -6.22 4.58 -18.74
N ASP A 130 -6.84 5.59 -18.16
CA ASP A 130 -6.19 6.89 -17.90
C ASP A 130 -4.98 6.70 -16.97
N THR A 131 -5.12 5.90 -15.91
CA THR A 131 -4.02 5.55 -15.00
C THR A 131 -2.88 4.81 -15.71
N PHE A 132 -3.21 3.91 -16.64
CA PHE A 132 -2.21 3.18 -17.42
C PHE A 132 -1.43 4.09 -18.36
N GLU A 133 -2.11 5.07 -18.97
CA GLU A 133 -1.45 6.11 -19.76
C GLU A 133 -0.53 6.97 -18.88
N ILE A 134 -0.94 7.33 -17.66
CA ILE A 134 -0.08 8.08 -16.71
C ILE A 134 1.18 7.27 -16.40
N LEU A 135 1.00 5.97 -16.13
CA LEU A 135 2.10 5.07 -15.82
C LEU A 135 3.05 4.85 -17.00
N LYS A 136 2.59 4.94 -18.25
CA LYS A 136 3.49 4.86 -19.41
C LYS A 136 4.46 6.04 -19.48
N TYR A 137 3.97 7.25 -19.25
CA TYR A 137 4.77 8.47 -19.41
C TYR A 137 5.53 8.85 -18.14
N LYS A 138 4.96 8.61 -16.96
CA LYS A 138 5.50 9.05 -15.66
C LYS A 138 5.71 7.91 -14.66
N GLY A 139 5.52 6.65 -15.08
CA GLY A 139 5.50 5.50 -14.17
C GLY A 139 6.76 5.27 -13.36
N ILE A 140 7.94 5.54 -13.93
CA ILE A 140 9.22 5.41 -13.20
C ILE A 140 9.25 6.38 -12.01
N LEU A 141 8.84 7.63 -12.23
CA LEU A 141 8.76 8.64 -11.17
C LEU A 141 7.77 8.23 -10.09
N VAL A 142 6.58 7.79 -10.51
CA VAL A 142 5.52 7.32 -9.60
C VAL A 142 6.01 6.15 -8.75
N LEU A 143 6.69 5.19 -9.37
CA LEU A 143 7.23 4.00 -8.71
C LEU A 143 8.31 4.37 -7.70
N ILE A 144 9.30 5.18 -8.08
CA ILE A 144 10.39 5.61 -7.19
C ILE A 144 9.81 6.35 -5.98
N THR A 145 8.87 7.27 -6.21
CA THR A 145 8.26 8.06 -5.13
C THR A 145 7.45 7.16 -4.19
N ASP A 146 6.66 6.22 -4.73
CA ASP A 146 5.88 5.28 -3.91
C ASP A 146 6.79 4.35 -3.09
N CYS A 147 7.88 3.83 -3.67
CA CYS A 147 8.86 3.02 -2.94
C CYS A 147 9.56 3.83 -1.84
N LEU A 148 9.94 5.08 -2.11
CA LEU A 148 10.59 5.95 -1.14
C LEU A 148 9.66 6.28 0.02
N VAL A 149 8.40 6.62 -0.28
CA VAL A 149 7.36 6.91 0.72
C VAL A 149 7.09 5.67 1.56
N ASP A 150 6.85 4.50 0.95
CA ASP A 150 6.57 3.28 1.71
C ASP A 150 7.74 2.89 2.62
N THR A 151 8.98 2.96 2.12
CA THR A 151 10.19 2.69 2.92
C THR A 151 10.31 3.65 4.09
N THR A 152 10.13 4.95 3.84
CA THR A 152 10.22 5.99 4.86
C THR A 152 9.16 5.81 5.95
N LEU A 153 7.91 5.52 5.56
CA LEU A 153 6.82 5.28 6.49
C LEU A 153 7.06 4.00 7.32
N ASN A 154 7.60 2.94 6.71
CA ASN A 154 7.93 1.72 7.44
C ASN A 154 9.04 1.94 8.47
N LEU A 155 10.11 2.68 8.10
CA LEU A 155 11.18 3.04 9.04
C LEU A 155 10.64 3.89 10.19
N TYR A 156 9.78 4.87 9.91
CA TYR A 156 9.14 5.67 10.95
C TYR A 156 8.31 4.81 11.91
N ALA A 157 7.53 3.85 11.41
CA ALA A 157 6.74 2.95 12.26
C ALA A 157 7.62 2.12 13.22
N ILE A 158 8.76 1.62 12.73
CA ILE A 158 9.71 0.85 13.54
C ILE A 158 10.34 1.75 14.60
N LEU A 159 10.79 2.95 14.24
CA LEU A 159 11.39 3.90 15.18
C LEU A 159 10.42 4.28 16.31
N VAL A 160 9.17 4.59 15.99
CA VAL A 160 8.15 4.91 17.00
C VAL A 160 7.87 3.71 17.91
N ALA A 161 7.79 2.50 17.35
CA ALA A 161 7.62 1.29 18.14
C ALA A 161 8.78 1.05 19.12
N LEU A 162 10.03 1.27 18.68
CA LEU A 162 11.22 1.13 19.53
C LEU A 162 11.28 2.20 20.63
N ILE A 163 11.02 3.47 20.30
CA ILE A 163 11.05 4.57 21.28
C ILE A 163 9.95 4.39 22.33
N SER A 164 8.73 4.07 21.91
CA SER A 164 7.61 3.87 22.84
C SER A 164 7.81 2.67 23.76
N SER A 165 8.39 1.59 23.24
CA SER A 165 8.72 0.39 24.01
C SER A 165 9.90 0.64 24.98
N GLY A 166 10.89 1.43 24.56
CA GLY A 166 11.98 1.87 25.44
C GLY A 166 11.51 2.77 26.59
N LEU A 167 10.57 3.69 26.33
CA LEU A 167 9.95 4.51 27.37
C LEU A 167 9.15 3.69 28.38
N TYR A 168 8.45 2.65 27.92
CA TYR A 168 7.74 1.71 28.79
C TYR A 168 8.70 0.98 29.73
N ALA A 169 9.81 0.45 29.20
CA ALA A 169 10.83 -0.21 30.01
C ALA A 169 11.43 0.74 31.05
N LEU A 170 11.75 1.97 30.66
CA LEU A 170 12.30 2.98 31.57
C LEU A 170 11.29 3.38 32.67
N GLY A 171 10.01 3.51 32.33
CA GLY A 171 8.94 3.76 33.29
C GLY A 171 8.77 2.64 34.32
N PHE A 172 8.93 1.39 33.89
CA PHE A 172 8.88 0.24 34.79
C PHE A 172 10.00 0.28 35.85
N TYR A 173 11.23 0.63 35.44
CA TYR A 173 12.36 0.75 36.37
C TYR A 173 12.31 2.00 37.26
N SER A 174 11.72 3.10 36.78
CA SER A 174 11.75 4.39 37.50
C SER A 174 10.68 4.52 38.58
N ILE A 175 9.60 3.74 38.50
CA ILE A 175 8.47 3.85 39.41
C ILE A 175 8.54 2.72 40.46
N PRO A 176 8.76 3.04 41.75
CA PRO A 176 9.01 2.04 42.79
C PRO A 176 7.81 1.10 43.01
N ARG A 177 6.58 1.52 42.70
CA ARG A 177 5.38 0.66 42.75
C ARG A 177 5.36 -0.45 41.69
N PHE A 178 6.02 -0.24 40.55
CA PHE A 178 6.08 -1.24 39.49
C PHE A 178 7.32 -2.14 39.60
N ALA A 179 8.35 -1.68 40.32
CA ALA A 179 9.56 -2.46 40.59
C ALA A 179 9.33 -3.70 41.47
N GLU A 180 8.23 -3.76 42.22
CA GLU A 180 7.85 -4.94 43.04
C GLU A 180 7.16 -6.06 42.23
N LEU A 181 6.78 -5.81 40.96
CA LEU A 181 6.17 -6.85 40.12
C LEU A 181 7.21 -7.85 39.59
N SER A 182 6.77 -9.09 39.34
CA SER A 182 7.63 -10.12 38.74
C SER A 182 8.07 -9.73 37.32
N HIS A 183 9.30 -10.14 36.97
CA HIS A 183 9.91 -9.88 35.67
C HIS A 183 9.08 -10.41 34.48
N GLU A 184 8.20 -11.39 34.71
CA GLU A 184 7.29 -11.92 33.70
C GLU A 184 6.27 -10.87 33.22
N PHE A 185 5.76 -10.02 34.11
CA PHE A 185 4.83 -8.95 33.74
C PHE A 185 5.51 -7.86 32.91
N LEU A 186 6.80 -7.59 33.14
CA LEU A 186 7.60 -6.66 32.34
C LEU A 186 7.68 -7.14 30.89
N VAL A 187 8.07 -8.40 30.68
CA VAL A 187 8.24 -8.96 29.33
C VAL A 187 6.91 -8.97 28.58
N ILE A 188 5.83 -9.40 29.22
CA ILE A 188 4.49 -9.42 28.61
C ILE A 188 4.03 -8.01 28.26
N GLY A 189 4.19 -7.05 29.18
CA GLY A 189 3.81 -5.66 28.96
C GLY A 189 4.64 -4.99 27.86
N PHE A 190 5.93 -5.29 27.77
CA PHE A 190 6.83 -4.79 26.72
C PHE A 190 6.41 -5.29 25.33
N VAL A 191 6.10 -6.58 25.21
CA VAL A 191 5.61 -7.20 23.96
C VAL A 191 4.23 -6.65 23.57
N LEU A 192 3.33 -6.45 24.53
CA LEU A 192 2.02 -5.88 24.25
C LEU A 192 2.16 -4.42 23.78
N GLN A 193 3.02 -3.63 24.44
CA GLN A 193 3.26 -2.24 24.10
C GLN A 193 3.83 -2.09 22.68
N ILE A 194 4.82 -2.90 22.29
CA ILE A 194 5.42 -2.81 20.95
C ILE A 194 4.39 -3.16 19.86
N ILE A 195 3.54 -4.17 20.10
CA ILE A 195 2.48 -4.56 19.16
C ILE A 195 1.44 -3.44 19.02
N LEU A 196 0.99 -2.87 20.14
CA LEU A 196 -0.04 -1.83 20.16
C LEU A 196 0.47 -0.53 19.54
N ALA A 197 1.69 -0.10 19.88
CA ALA A 197 2.33 1.06 19.28
C ALA A 197 2.52 0.88 17.76
N PHE A 198 3.05 -0.26 17.34
CA PHE A 198 3.22 -0.55 15.91
C PHE A 198 1.89 -0.54 15.16
N PHE A 199 0.84 -1.13 15.73
CA PHE A 199 -0.49 -1.15 15.12
C PHE A 199 -1.08 0.26 14.93
N ILE A 200 -1.08 1.08 15.99
CA ILE A 200 -1.61 2.46 15.94
C ILE A 200 -0.84 3.31 14.92
N THR A 201 0.50 3.23 14.95
CA THR A 201 1.33 3.97 14.02
C THR A 201 1.06 3.52 12.59
N LYS A 202 1.01 2.21 12.31
CA LYS A 202 0.75 1.70 10.95
C LYS A 202 -0.63 2.10 10.41
N VAL A 203 -1.68 2.12 11.25
CA VAL A 203 -3.01 2.61 10.84
C VAL A 203 -2.94 4.08 10.41
N THR A 204 -2.28 4.92 11.22
CA THR A 204 -2.12 6.35 10.92
C THR A 204 -1.31 6.56 9.63
N LEU A 205 -0.18 5.87 9.48
CA LEU A 205 0.68 5.99 8.31
C LEU A 205 0.03 5.46 7.03
N ASN A 206 -0.83 4.44 7.12
CA ASN A 206 -1.57 3.95 5.95
C ASN A 206 -2.54 5.01 5.41
N SER A 207 -3.12 5.83 6.29
CA SER A 207 -3.91 7.00 5.90
C SER A 207 -3.06 8.00 5.11
N LEU A 208 -1.86 8.30 5.61
CA LEU A 208 -0.92 9.21 4.97
C LEU A 208 -0.47 8.70 3.61
N ASN A 209 -0.07 7.43 3.50
CA ASN A 209 0.32 6.78 2.24
C ASN A 209 -0.78 6.95 1.17
N SER A 210 -2.04 6.70 1.54
CA SER A 210 -3.17 6.93 0.62
C SER A 210 -3.33 8.39 0.22
N GLY A 211 -3.04 9.33 1.11
CA GLY A 211 -3.04 10.77 0.81
C GLY A 211 -1.96 11.15 -0.19
N PHE A 212 -0.72 10.69 0.04
CA PHE A 212 0.42 10.92 -0.86
C PHE A 212 0.16 10.42 -2.28
N ILE A 213 -0.43 9.23 -2.43
CA ILE A 213 -0.78 8.71 -3.76
C ILE A 213 -1.83 9.57 -4.45
N THR A 214 -2.81 10.05 -3.69
CA THR A 214 -3.82 10.96 -4.26
C THR A 214 -3.18 12.24 -4.75
N PHE A 215 -2.32 12.83 -3.93
CA PHE A 215 -1.59 14.04 -4.28
C PHE A 215 -0.73 13.82 -5.53
N LEU A 216 0.01 12.72 -5.58
CA LEU A 216 0.87 12.37 -6.70
C LEU A 216 0.07 12.13 -7.99
N VAL A 217 -1.08 11.44 -7.92
CA VAL A 217 -1.99 11.27 -9.05
C VAL A 217 -2.52 12.61 -9.53
N ALA A 218 -2.95 13.49 -8.63
CA ALA A 218 -3.42 14.84 -8.98
C ALA A 218 -2.32 15.68 -9.64
N LEU A 219 -1.10 15.63 -9.11
CA LEU A 219 0.08 16.31 -9.65
C LEU A 219 0.45 15.80 -11.05
N CYS A 220 0.33 14.49 -11.29
CA CYS A 220 0.62 13.91 -12.60
C CYS A 220 -0.39 14.34 -13.69
N ILE A 221 -1.64 14.65 -13.30
CA ILE A 221 -2.73 14.95 -14.25
C ILE A 221 -2.81 16.45 -14.56
N LYS A 222 -2.77 17.29 -13.53
CA LYS A 222 -2.84 18.76 -13.67
C LYS A 222 -1.80 19.43 -12.78
N PRO A 223 -0.53 19.50 -13.23
CA PRO A 223 0.50 20.24 -12.51
C PRO A 223 0.22 21.75 -12.49
N GLU A 224 -0.44 22.28 -13.52
CA GLU A 224 -0.78 23.71 -13.66
C GLU A 224 -1.59 24.25 -12.48
N VAL A 225 -2.56 23.46 -11.99
CA VAL A 225 -3.41 23.84 -10.84
C VAL A 225 -2.59 23.98 -9.56
N PHE A 226 -1.52 23.19 -9.43
CA PHE A 226 -0.61 23.29 -8.29
C PHE A 226 0.35 24.46 -8.43
N GLU A 227 0.84 24.74 -9.64
CA GLU A 227 1.66 25.91 -9.92
C GLU A 227 0.89 27.22 -9.66
N GLU A 228 -0.39 27.29 -10.02
CA GLU A 228 -1.24 28.46 -9.80
C GLU A 228 -1.58 28.67 -8.32
N ASN A 229 -1.93 27.60 -7.60
CA ASN A 229 -2.34 27.69 -6.20
C ASN A 229 -1.16 27.73 -5.20
N TYR A 230 0.00 27.16 -5.55
CA TYR A 230 1.14 26.94 -4.66
C TYR A 230 2.48 27.18 -5.37
N HIS A 231 2.62 28.39 -5.94
CA HIS A 231 3.78 28.75 -6.75
C HIS A 231 5.12 28.61 -5.99
N GLU A 232 5.18 29.03 -4.72
CA GLU A 232 6.43 28.94 -3.93
C GLU A 232 6.85 27.48 -3.68
N GLU A 233 5.90 26.61 -3.36
CA GLU A 233 6.14 25.19 -3.14
C GLU A 233 6.54 24.49 -4.44
N PHE A 234 5.93 24.87 -5.56
CA PHE A 234 6.30 24.34 -6.88
C PHE A 234 7.71 24.74 -7.30
N VAL A 235 8.12 25.99 -7.03
CA VAL A 235 9.50 26.45 -7.26
C VAL A 235 10.49 25.68 -6.38
N LYS A 236 10.17 25.42 -5.11
CA LYS A 236 11.01 24.57 -4.25
C LYS A 236 11.11 23.15 -4.81
N LEU A 237 9.98 22.54 -5.18
CA LEU A 237 9.94 21.19 -5.73
C LEU A 237 10.81 21.05 -6.99
N THR A 238 10.70 22.00 -7.91
CA THR A 238 11.47 22.00 -9.17
C THR A 238 12.96 22.28 -8.96
N ASN A 239 13.33 23.06 -7.93
CA ASN A 239 14.73 23.27 -7.54
C ASN A 239 15.37 22.01 -6.93
N TYR A 240 14.65 21.28 -6.07
CA TYR A 240 15.19 20.06 -5.46
C TYR A 240 15.18 18.86 -6.42
N TYR A 241 14.24 18.84 -7.37
CA TYR A 241 14.07 17.73 -8.30
C TYR A 241 13.90 18.22 -9.75
N PRO A 242 15.00 18.62 -10.41
CA PRO A 242 14.95 19.16 -11.77
C PRO A 242 14.45 18.15 -12.82
N GLU A 243 14.69 16.85 -12.61
CA GLU A 243 14.18 15.78 -13.48
C GLU A 243 12.65 15.65 -13.43
N ILE A 244 12.05 15.97 -12.28
CA ILE A 244 10.59 15.96 -12.09
C ILE A 244 9.95 17.10 -12.86
N SER A 245 10.60 18.29 -12.91
CA SER A 245 10.15 19.43 -13.71
C SER A 245 9.97 19.05 -15.19
N HIS A 246 10.96 18.39 -15.79
CA HIS A 246 10.88 17.95 -17.19
C HIS A 246 9.75 16.95 -17.42
N THR A 247 9.59 16.00 -16.48
CA THR A 247 8.55 14.97 -16.56
C THR A 247 7.14 15.55 -16.34
N LEU A 248 6.99 16.58 -15.50
CA LEU A 248 5.71 17.26 -15.24
C LEU A 248 5.26 18.13 -16.43
N LYS A 249 6.20 18.78 -17.12
CA LYS A 249 5.93 19.64 -18.29
C LYS A 249 5.49 18.90 -19.54
N VAL A 250 5.63 17.58 -19.60
CA VAL A 250 5.10 16.78 -20.71
C VAL A 250 3.57 16.73 -20.52
N PRO A 251 2.80 17.42 -21.39
CA PRO A 251 1.36 17.45 -21.26
C PRO A 251 0.77 16.07 -21.51
N PHE A 252 -0.33 15.81 -20.81
CA PHE A 252 -1.31 14.79 -21.15
C PHE A 252 -2.12 15.22 -22.37
#